data_AF-A0A534LFC8-F1
#
_entry.id   AF-A0A534LFC8-F1
#
_cell.length_a   1.000
_cell.length_b   1.000
_cell.length_c   1.000
_cell.angle_alpha   90.00
_cell.angle_beta   90.00
_cell.angle_gamma   90.00
#
_symmetry.space_group_name_H-M   'P 1'
#
loop_
_entity.id
_entity.type
_entity.pdbx_description
1 polymer ?
#
loop_
_entity_poly.entity_id
_entity_poly.type
_entity_poly.pdbx_seq_one_letter_code
_entity_poly.pdbx_strand_id
1 'polypeptide(L)'
;MDGNAAFRRAMHIVSPVFLSYYLLPEDLRAGSGVTRTSVTLLFLGTAASIEIARIALGVRLFGMRPYEGRRVSAYAQGALGLGLALFLFGDLLGTRAPYFVIPVFLGMAWIDPLAALARRRSWPRSTVIAAYFLLFLATEYAMLGTRSWSWQFLFAVLATGSAMIVEGPKHAQLDDDLLMLVVPLAVLTAVALLFAPPALP
;
A
#
# COMPACT_ATOMS: atom_id res chain seq x y z
N MET A 1 26.14 0.23 -6.97
CA MET A 1 24.67 0.40 -6.95
C MET A 1 24.39 1.82 -6.53
N ASP A 2 23.53 2.55 -7.23
CA ASP A 2 23.17 3.94 -6.87
C ASP A 2 22.49 3.93 -5.47
N GLY A 3 23.10 4.62 -4.50
CA GLY A 3 22.71 4.57 -3.09
C GLY A 3 21.25 4.98 -2.85
N ASN A 4 20.75 5.94 -3.65
CA ASN A 4 19.35 6.38 -3.62
C ASN A 4 18.38 5.25 -4.00
N ALA A 5 18.72 4.47 -5.03
CA ALA A 5 17.88 3.37 -5.48
C ALA A 5 17.89 2.19 -4.49
N ALA A 6 19.00 1.97 -3.79
CA ALA A 6 19.09 0.97 -2.72
C ALA A 6 18.26 1.39 -1.49
N PHE A 7 18.35 2.66 -1.08
CA PHE A 7 17.58 3.21 0.03
C PHE A 7 16.07 3.10 -0.20
N ARG A 8 15.58 3.49 -1.38
CA ARG A 8 14.16 3.31 -1.73
C ARG A 8 13.71 1.86 -1.60
N ARG A 9 14.46 0.92 -2.17
CA ARG A 9 14.12 -0.52 -2.05
C ARG A 9 14.07 -0.98 -0.60
N ALA A 10 14.99 -0.52 0.24
CA ALA A 10 14.98 -0.84 1.67
C ALA A 10 13.71 -0.28 2.35
N MET A 11 13.34 0.96 2.06
CA MET A 11 12.10 1.57 2.60
C MET A 11 10.85 0.80 2.17
N HIS A 12 10.78 0.34 0.92
CA HIS A 12 9.72 -0.53 0.44
C HIS A 12 9.65 -1.86 1.17
N ILE A 13 10.79 -2.53 1.38
CA ILE A 13 10.84 -3.83 2.07
C ILE A 13 10.39 -3.67 3.53
N VAL A 14 10.74 -2.56 4.18
CA VAL A 14 10.43 -2.28 5.59
C VAL A 14 9.03 -1.70 5.79
N SER A 15 8.46 -1.00 4.81
CA SER A 15 7.18 -0.28 4.96
C SER A 15 6.00 -1.12 5.47
N PRO A 16 5.90 -2.45 5.25
CA PRO A 16 4.85 -3.26 5.88
C PRO A 16 4.84 -3.21 7.40
N VAL A 17 5.92 -2.75 8.05
CA VAL A 17 5.92 -2.47 9.50
C VAL A 17 4.76 -1.56 9.92
N PHE A 18 4.34 -0.63 9.05
CA PHE A 18 3.22 0.27 9.36
C PHE A 18 1.86 -0.45 9.46
N LEU A 19 1.74 -1.67 8.92
CA LEU A 19 0.55 -2.51 9.11
C LEU A 19 0.40 -2.98 10.58
N SER A 20 1.42 -2.80 11.42
CA SER A 20 1.30 -2.98 12.87
C SER A 20 0.21 -2.07 13.48
N TYR A 21 -0.25 -1.04 12.75
CA TYR A 21 -1.45 -0.27 13.08
C TYR A 21 -2.64 -1.15 13.49
N TYR A 22 -2.87 -2.26 12.77
CA TYR A 22 -3.98 -3.17 13.07
C TYR A 22 -3.78 -3.98 14.36
N LEU A 23 -2.56 -4.02 14.90
CA LEU A 23 -2.24 -4.65 16.17
C LEU A 23 -2.39 -3.69 17.36
N LEU A 24 -2.50 -2.38 17.10
CA LEU A 24 -2.63 -1.38 18.15
C LEU A 24 -4.09 -1.29 18.64
N PRO A 25 -4.32 -1.21 19.96
CA PRO A 25 -5.65 -0.92 20.51
C PRO A 25 -6.10 0.50 20.11
N GLU A 26 -7.41 0.76 20.07
CA GLU A 26 -7.91 2.11 19.76
C GLU A 26 -7.46 3.12 20.81
N ASP A 27 -7.61 2.81 22.10
CA ASP A 27 -7.03 3.60 23.19
C ASP A 27 -5.60 3.11 23.48
N LEU A 28 -4.61 3.94 23.17
CA LEU A 28 -3.19 3.58 23.35
C LEU A 28 -2.74 3.70 24.81
N ARG A 29 -3.45 4.49 25.61
CA ARG A 29 -3.18 4.64 27.04
C ARG A 29 -4.51 4.90 27.73
N ALA A 30 -5.01 3.85 28.38
CA ALA A 30 -6.28 3.84 29.10
C ALA A 30 -6.56 5.17 29.83
N GLY A 31 -7.62 5.85 29.40
CA GLY A 31 -8.12 7.07 30.04
C GLY A 31 -7.36 8.36 29.69
N SER A 32 -6.42 8.32 28.74
CA SER A 32 -5.70 9.52 28.27
C SER A 32 -6.38 10.26 27.12
N GLY A 33 -7.33 9.60 26.44
CA GLY A 33 -7.94 10.11 25.21
C GLY A 33 -7.01 10.06 23.99
N VAL A 34 -5.79 9.52 24.13
CA VAL A 34 -4.83 9.35 23.03
C VAL A 34 -5.17 8.07 22.27
N THR A 35 -5.70 8.23 21.05
CA THR A 35 -6.10 7.10 20.23
C THR A 35 -5.04 6.75 19.18
N ARG A 36 -5.05 5.50 18.70
CA ARG A 36 -4.22 5.11 17.54
C ARG A 36 -4.52 5.99 16.32
N THR A 37 -5.78 6.38 16.16
CA THR A 37 -6.24 7.28 15.10
C THR A 37 -5.60 8.66 15.25
N SER A 38 -5.64 9.27 16.45
CA SER A 38 -5.04 10.60 16.65
C SER A 38 -3.53 10.60 16.44
N VAL A 39 -2.82 9.56 16.88
CA VAL A 39 -1.37 9.44 16.69
C VAL A 39 -1.02 9.26 15.21
N THR A 40 -1.80 8.44 14.49
CA THR A 40 -1.60 8.21 13.05
C THR A 40 -1.87 9.48 12.25
N LEU A 41 -2.94 10.23 12.57
CA LEU A 41 -3.23 11.52 11.94
C LEU A 41 -2.14 12.57 12.24
N LEU A 42 -1.62 12.60 13.47
CA LEU A 42 -0.50 13.48 13.81
C LEU A 42 0.75 13.13 12.98
N PHE A 43 1.06 11.85 12.83
CA PHE A 43 2.18 11.39 12.00
C PHE A 43 1.99 11.80 10.53
N LEU A 44 0.82 11.52 9.94
CA LEU A 44 0.52 11.88 8.55
C LEU A 44 0.50 13.39 8.32
N GLY A 45 -0.10 14.16 9.24
CA GLY A 45 -0.12 15.62 9.19
C GLY A 45 1.28 16.22 9.29
N THR A 46 2.14 15.64 10.14
CA THR A 46 3.55 16.01 10.24
C THR A 46 4.29 15.71 8.94
N ALA A 47 4.12 14.51 8.37
CA ALA A 47 4.73 14.13 7.09
C ALA A 47 4.27 15.05 5.94
N ALA A 48 2.99 15.41 5.89
CA ALA A 48 2.44 16.34 4.92
C ALA A 48 3.05 17.76 5.08
N SER A 49 3.19 18.23 6.32
CA SER A 49 3.81 19.52 6.63
C SER A 49 5.28 19.56 6.21
N ILE A 50 6.03 18.48 6.46
CA ILE A 50 7.42 18.33 6.02
C ILE A 50 7.50 18.34 4.49
N GLU A 51 6.60 17.64 3.78
CA GLU A 51 6.60 17.62 2.31
C GLU A 51 6.29 19.00 1.72
N ILE A 52 5.33 19.74 2.29
CA ILE A 52 5.02 21.11 1.87
C ILE A 52 6.24 22.01 2.07
N ALA A 53 6.87 21.96 3.26
CA ALA A 53 8.07 22.73 3.56
C ALA A 53 9.22 22.36 2.63
N ARG A 54 9.43 21.06 2.36
CA ARG A 54 10.45 20.56 1.44
C ARG A 54 10.27 21.14 0.03
N ILE A 55 9.05 21.15 -0.51
CA ILE A 55 8.75 21.74 -1.82
C ILE A 55 8.99 23.25 -1.80
N ALA A 56 8.49 23.95 -0.76
CA ALA A 56 8.60 25.40 -0.65
C ALA A 56 10.06 25.87 -0.54
N LEU A 57 10.89 25.10 0.17
CA LEU A 57 12.32 25.40 0.39
C LEU A 57 13.24 24.81 -0.70
N GLY A 58 12.70 24.05 -1.65
CA GLY A 58 13.49 23.40 -2.70
C GLY A 58 14.46 22.33 -2.20
N VAL A 59 14.19 21.75 -1.03
CA VAL A 59 15.05 20.74 -0.39
C VAL A 59 14.88 19.39 -1.09
N ARG A 60 15.98 18.67 -1.28
CA ARG A 60 15.97 17.28 -1.78
C ARG A 60 16.31 16.34 -0.64
N LEU A 61 15.43 15.38 -0.37
CA LEU A 61 15.65 14.32 0.60
C LEU A 61 16.42 13.17 -0.03
N PHE A 62 17.13 12.41 0.79
CA PHE A 62 17.86 11.23 0.36
C PHE A 62 16.90 10.16 -0.21
N GLY A 63 17.31 9.49 -1.29
CA GLY A 63 16.49 8.51 -1.98
C GLY A 63 15.45 9.06 -2.96
N MET A 64 15.26 10.38 -3.04
CA MET A 64 14.36 10.99 -4.04
C MET A 64 14.90 10.85 -5.46
N ARG A 65 13.99 10.76 -6.44
CA ARG A 65 14.35 10.78 -7.86
C ARG A 65 14.64 12.22 -8.31
N PRO A 66 15.50 12.46 -9.32
CA PRO A 66 15.88 13.82 -9.72
C PRO A 66 14.71 14.74 -10.09
N TYR A 67 13.63 14.19 -10.61
CA TYR A 67 12.43 14.93 -11.02
C TYR A 67 11.45 15.23 -9.88
N GLU A 68 11.64 14.65 -8.69
CA GLU A 68 10.75 14.85 -7.52
C GLU A 68 11.08 16.14 -6.76
N GLY A 69 12.13 16.88 -7.14
CA GLY A 69 12.56 18.09 -6.43
C GLY A 69 11.48 19.16 -6.28
N ARG A 70 10.55 19.26 -7.24
CA ARG A 70 9.44 20.23 -7.24
C ARG A 70 8.04 19.59 -7.27
N ARG A 71 7.96 18.27 -7.12
CA ARG A 71 6.70 17.51 -7.13
C ARG A 71 6.51 16.85 -5.78
N VAL A 72 5.28 16.45 -5.46
CA VAL A 72 5.03 15.63 -4.27
C VAL A 72 5.89 14.36 -4.38
N SER A 73 6.66 14.08 -3.33
CA SER A 73 7.60 12.95 -3.29
C SER A 73 6.86 11.61 -3.24
N ALA A 74 7.48 10.55 -3.79
CA ALA A 74 6.95 9.19 -3.70
C ALA A 74 6.71 8.77 -2.23
N TYR A 75 7.54 9.24 -1.29
CA TYR A 75 7.34 8.99 0.15
C TYR A 75 6.03 9.62 0.67
N ALA A 76 5.78 10.89 0.34
CA ALA A 76 4.55 11.55 0.75
C ALA A 76 3.32 10.92 0.10
N GLN A 77 3.43 10.46 -1.15
CA GLN A 77 2.35 9.75 -1.82
C GLN A 77 2.10 8.35 -1.26
N GLY A 78 3.15 7.62 -0.87
CA GLY A 78 3.03 6.35 -0.16
C GLY A 78 2.37 6.53 1.21
N ALA A 79 2.74 7.57 1.96
CA ALA A 79 2.10 7.92 3.23
C ALA A 79 0.62 8.29 3.04
N LEU A 80 0.30 9.07 1.99
CA LEU A 80 -1.08 9.39 1.62
C LEU A 80 -1.87 8.12 1.27
N GLY A 81 -1.30 7.25 0.44
CA GLY A 81 -1.92 5.98 0.04
C GLY A 81 -2.22 5.09 1.24
N LEU A 82 -1.28 4.97 2.18
CA LEU A 82 -1.50 4.24 3.43
C LEU A 82 -2.57 4.92 4.29
N GLY A 83 -2.58 6.25 4.40
CA GLY A 83 -3.63 6.98 5.10
C GLY A 83 -5.03 6.72 4.52
N LEU A 84 -5.16 6.70 3.18
CA LEU A 84 -6.40 6.33 2.52
C LEU A 84 -6.77 4.86 2.80
N ALA A 85 -5.80 3.94 2.75
CA ALA A 85 -6.01 2.54 3.09
C ALA A 85 -6.53 2.34 4.51
N LEU A 86 -5.95 3.03 5.49
CA LEU A 86 -6.32 2.88 6.89
C LEU A 86 -7.65 3.57 7.24
N PHE A 87 -7.89 4.77 6.73
CA PHE A 87 -9.06 5.58 7.13
C PHE A 87 -10.21 5.48 6.16
N LEU A 88 -10.00 5.84 4.88
CA LEU A 88 -11.10 5.82 3.90
C LEU A 88 -11.61 4.39 3.68
N PHE A 89 -10.71 3.46 3.37
CA PHE A 89 -11.10 2.07 3.17
C PHE A 89 -11.42 1.37 4.49
N GLY A 90 -10.79 1.80 5.60
CA GLY A 90 -11.16 1.40 6.95
C GLY A 90 -12.63 1.67 7.26
N ASP A 91 -13.09 2.89 7.02
CA ASP A 91 -14.48 3.30 7.25
C ASP A 91 -15.47 2.58 6.31
N LEU A 92 -15.10 2.43 5.03
CA LEU A 92 -15.97 1.77 4.03
C LEU A 92 -16.14 0.27 4.27
N LEU A 93 -15.11 -0.40 4.79
CA LEU A 93 -15.09 -1.86 4.96
C LEU A 93 -15.30 -2.31 6.40
N GLY A 94 -15.13 -1.43 7.38
CA GLY A 94 -15.21 -1.74 8.80
C GLY A 94 -14.22 -2.84 9.20
N THR A 95 -14.74 -3.89 9.84
CA THR A 95 -13.95 -5.06 10.29
C THR A 95 -13.29 -5.83 9.15
N ARG A 96 -13.77 -5.64 7.90
CA ARG A 96 -13.24 -6.32 6.73
C ARG A 96 -11.99 -5.66 6.15
N ALA A 97 -11.68 -4.42 6.56
CA ALA A 97 -10.58 -3.64 5.98
C ALA A 97 -9.22 -4.36 5.99
N PRO A 98 -8.79 -5.04 7.08
CA PRO A 98 -7.48 -5.68 7.13
C PRO A 98 -7.29 -6.75 6.03
N TYR A 99 -8.34 -7.49 5.67
CA TYR A 99 -8.30 -8.55 4.66
C TYR A 99 -8.06 -8.02 3.24
N PHE A 100 -8.26 -6.73 3.00
CA PHE A 100 -7.90 -6.12 1.72
C PHE A 100 -6.66 -5.25 1.84
N VAL A 101 -6.56 -4.43 2.89
CA VAL A 101 -5.45 -3.49 3.06
C VAL A 101 -4.12 -4.20 3.22
N ILE A 102 -4.04 -5.25 4.04
CA ILE A 102 -2.78 -5.97 4.30
C ILE A 102 -2.23 -6.60 3.00
N PRO A 103 -2.96 -7.48 2.29
CA PRO A 103 -2.40 -8.13 1.11
C PRO A 103 -2.14 -7.16 -0.05
N VAL A 104 -2.96 -6.12 -0.25
CA VAL A 104 -2.68 -5.09 -1.28
C VAL A 104 -1.43 -4.28 -0.92
N PHE A 105 -1.29 -3.87 0.34
CA PHE A 105 -0.13 -3.10 0.77
C PHE A 105 1.17 -3.91 0.68
N LEU A 106 1.15 -5.19 1.06
CA LEU A 106 2.27 -6.11 0.85
C LEU A 106 2.60 -6.26 -0.64
N GLY A 107 1.57 -6.38 -1.49
CA GLY A 107 1.70 -6.37 -2.94
C GLY A 107 2.45 -5.13 -3.44
N MET A 108 1.97 -3.93 -3.11
CA MET A 108 2.66 -2.69 -3.48
C MET A 108 4.11 -2.64 -2.94
N ALA A 109 4.30 -2.93 -1.66
CA ALA A 109 5.58 -2.79 -0.98
C ALA A 109 6.65 -3.75 -1.52
N TRP A 110 6.31 -5.00 -1.80
CA TRP A 110 7.30 -6.02 -2.17
C TRP A 110 7.36 -6.31 -3.68
N ILE A 111 6.28 -6.05 -4.42
CA ILE A 111 6.26 -6.31 -5.86
C ILE A 111 7.01 -5.23 -6.64
N ASP A 112 7.08 -3.97 -6.21
CA ASP A 112 7.92 -2.97 -6.91
C ASP A 112 9.42 -3.32 -6.90
N PRO A 113 10.05 -3.66 -5.75
CA PRO A 113 11.42 -4.16 -5.74
C PRO A 113 11.63 -5.41 -6.60
N LEU A 114 10.65 -6.33 -6.60
CA LEU A 114 10.69 -7.53 -7.42
C LEU A 114 10.58 -7.21 -8.92
N ALA A 115 9.70 -6.29 -9.31
CA ALA A 115 9.56 -5.84 -10.69
C ALA A 115 10.83 -5.16 -11.18
N ALA A 116 11.47 -4.34 -10.33
CA ALA A 116 12.77 -3.75 -10.61
C ALA A 116 13.87 -4.82 -10.78
N LEU A 117 13.86 -5.88 -9.96
CA LEU A 117 14.78 -7.00 -10.09
C LEU A 117 14.52 -7.81 -11.37
N ALA A 118 13.25 -8.11 -11.66
CA ALA A 118 12.82 -8.84 -12.85
C ALA A 118 13.28 -8.12 -14.13
N ARG A 119 13.11 -6.79 -14.21
CA ARG A 119 13.63 -5.96 -15.32
C ARG A 119 15.15 -6.04 -15.45
N ARG A 120 15.88 -6.03 -14.34
CA ARG A 120 17.36 -6.13 -14.34
C ARG A 120 17.86 -7.52 -14.76
N ARG A 121 17.08 -8.56 -14.49
CA ARG A 121 17.41 -9.96 -14.80
C ARG A 121 16.74 -10.48 -16.08
N SER A 122 16.03 -9.61 -16.80
CA SER A 122 15.24 -9.96 -17.99
C SER A 122 14.24 -11.11 -17.74
N TRP A 123 13.68 -11.17 -16.53
CA TRP A 123 12.62 -12.12 -16.21
C TRP A 123 11.28 -11.68 -16.84
N PRO A 124 10.42 -12.62 -17.24
CA PRO A 124 9.16 -12.28 -17.88
C PRO A 124 8.22 -11.57 -16.90
N ARG A 125 7.40 -10.64 -17.41
CA ARG A 125 6.40 -9.89 -16.61
C ARG A 125 5.42 -10.82 -15.88
N SER A 126 5.14 -11.99 -16.45
CA SER A 126 4.34 -13.04 -15.80
C SER A 126 4.89 -13.47 -14.44
N THR A 127 6.20 -13.38 -14.21
CA THR A 127 6.82 -13.67 -12.90
C THR A 127 6.33 -12.71 -11.83
N VAL A 128 6.27 -11.41 -12.15
CA VAL A 128 5.83 -10.34 -11.25
C VAL A 128 4.33 -10.48 -10.97
N ILE A 129 3.54 -10.74 -12.01
CA ILE A 129 2.10 -10.99 -11.93
C ILE A 129 1.81 -12.20 -11.03
N ALA A 130 2.49 -13.32 -11.28
CA ALA A 130 2.33 -14.54 -10.49
C ALA A 130 2.76 -14.33 -9.03
N ALA A 131 3.86 -13.61 -8.79
CA ALA A 131 4.32 -13.30 -7.45
C ALA A 131 3.32 -12.43 -6.68
N TYR A 132 2.73 -11.41 -7.29
CA TYR A 132 1.68 -10.60 -6.66
C TYR A 132 0.48 -11.48 -6.33
N PHE A 133 -0.01 -12.24 -7.30
CA PHE A 133 -1.16 -13.13 -7.12
C PHE A 133 -0.96 -14.12 -5.97
N LEU A 134 0.19 -14.79 -5.94
CA LEU A 134 0.53 -15.75 -4.90
C LEU A 134 0.71 -15.08 -3.54
N LEU A 135 1.34 -13.90 -3.49
CA LEU A 135 1.50 -13.14 -2.24
C LEU A 135 0.14 -12.74 -1.66
N PHE A 136 -0.76 -12.22 -2.49
CA PHE A 136 -2.11 -11.85 -2.07
C PHE A 136 -2.86 -13.08 -1.56
N LEU A 137 -2.90 -14.15 -2.36
CA LEU A 137 -3.64 -15.37 -2.01
C LEU A 137 -3.07 -16.05 -0.75
N ALA A 138 -1.75 -16.09 -0.60
CA ALA A 138 -1.10 -16.66 0.58
C ALA A 138 -1.38 -15.84 1.85
N THR A 139 -1.42 -14.51 1.73
CA THR A 139 -1.73 -13.61 2.84
C THR A 139 -3.19 -13.79 3.28
N GLU A 140 -4.13 -13.77 2.33
CA GLU A 140 -5.54 -14.02 2.60
C GLU A 140 -5.78 -15.41 3.21
N TYR A 141 -5.11 -16.44 2.66
CA TYR A 141 -5.17 -17.79 3.21
C TYR A 141 -4.63 -17.85 4.65
N ALA A 142 -3.54 -17.15 4.95
CA ALA A 142 -2.99 -17.09 6.30
C ALA A 142 -3.94 -16.40 7.30
N MET A 143 -4.76 -15.43 6.84
CA MET A 143 -5.70 -14.69 7.67
C MET A 143 -7.06 -15.40 7.82
N LEU A 144 -7.56 -16.04 6.77
CA LEU A 144 -8.94 -16.56 6.68
C LEU A 144 -9.03 -18.09 6.55
N GLY A 145 -7.90 -18.78 6.34
CA GLY A 145 -7.88 -20.20 6.00
C GLY A 145 -8.63 -20.51 4.70
N THR A 146 -9.30 -21.67 4.64
CA THR A 146 -10.05 -22.12 3.47
C THR A 146 -11.51 -21.63 3.42
N ARG A 147 -11.96 -20.86 4.42
CA ARG A 147 -13.38 -20.50 4.62
C ARG A 147 -14.02 -19.82 3.41
N SER A 148 -13.22 -19.12 2.63
CA SER A 148 -13.67 -18.21 1.56
C SER A 148 -12.92 -18.43 0.25
N TRP A 149 -12.42 -19.65 -0.01
CA TRP A 149 -11.45 -19.92 -1.08
C TRP A 149 -11.83 -19.30 -2.45
N SER A 150 -13.08 -19.46 -2.89
CA SER A 150 -13.53 -18.90 -4.18
C SER A 150 -13.46 -17.37 -4.21
N TRP A 151 -13.80 -16.71 -3.09
CA TRP A 151 -13.70 -15.26 -2.95
C TRP A 151 -12.26 -14.79 -2.82
N GLN A 152 -11.42 -15.49 -2.06
CA GLN A 152 -9.98 -15.20 -1.95
C GLN A 152 -9.30 -15.28 -3.31
N PHE A 153 -9.62 -16.31 -4.10
CA PHE A 153 -9.12 -16.46 -5.47
C PHE A 153 -9.59 -15.30 -6.35
N LEU A 154 -10.89 -14.97 -6.32
CA LEU A 154 -11.43 -13.84 -7.08
C LEU A 154 -10.76 -12.51 -6.69
N PHE A 155 -10.61 -12.24 -5.39
CA PHE A 155 -9.95 -11.04 -4.90
C PHE A 155 -8.48 -11.00 -5.30
N ALA A 156 -7.76 -12.13 -5.25
CA ALA A 156 -6.39 -12.21 -5.75
C ALA A 156 -6.29 -11.87 -7.24
N VAL A 157 -7.21 -12.38 -8.07
CA VAL A 157 -7.28 -12.05 -9.50
C VAL A 157 -7.55 -10.56 -9.71
N LEU A 158 -8.55 -10.00 -9.02
CA LEU A 158 -8.95 -8.60 -9.16
C LEU A 158 -7.87 -7.64 -8.67
N ALA A 159 -7.28 -7.90 -7.51
CA ALA A 159 -6.21 -7.10 -6.93
C ALA A 159 -4.98 -7.12 -7.82
N THR A 160 -4.54 -8.31 -8.25
CA THR A 160 -3.40 -8.45 -9.16
C THR A 160 -3.66 -7.76 -10.49
N GLY A 161 -4.80 -8.05 -11.12
CA GLY A 161 -5.14 -7.47 -12.42
C GLY A 161 -5.17 -5.95 -12.39
N SER A 162 -5.86 -5.36 -11.39
CA SER A 162 -5.94 -3.91 -11.23
C SER A 162 -4.58 -3.28 -10.90
N ALA A 163 -3.76 -3.89 -10.04
CA ALA A 163 -2.43 -3.40 -9.72
C ALA A 163 -1.51 -3.41 -10.95
N MET A 164 -1.55 -4.47 -11.75
CA MET A 164 -0.69 -4.64 -12.93
C MET A 164 -1.10 -3.73 -14.09
N ILE A 165 -2.37 -3.31 -14.15
CA ILE A 165 -2.85 -2.29 -15.10
C ILE A 165 -2.23 -0.92 -14.77
N VAL A 166 -2.14 -0.56 -13.49
CA VAL A 166 -1.66 0.77 -13.08
C VAL A 166 -0.15 0.87 -12.90
N GLU A 167 0.56 -0.25 -12.72
CA GLU A 167 2.04 -0.28 -12.71
C GLU A 167 2.65 0.14 -14.07
N GLY A 168 1.89 0.04 -15.17
CA GLY A 168 2.40 0.33 -16.52
C GLY A 168 2.40 1.82 -16.90
N PRO A 169 1.25 2.53 -16.78
CA PRO A 169 1.12 3.93 -17.17
C PRO A 169 1.90 4.86 -16.25
N LYS A 170 2.83 5.65 -16.82
CA LYS A 170 3.57 6.66 -16.05
C LYS A 170 2.78 7.96 -16.00
N HIS A 171 2.39 8.38 -14.81
CA HIS A 171 1.79 9.69 -14.58
C HIS A 171 2.83 10.66 -14.02
N ALA A 172 2.82 11.92 -14.49
CA ALA A 172 3.83 12.89 -14.09
C ALA A 172 3.74 13.28 -12.60
N GLN A 173 2.54 13.23 -12.04
CA GLN A 173 2.24 13.73 -10.69
C GLN A 173 1.81 12.64 -9.72
N LEU A 174 1.49 11.44 -10.21
CA LEU A 174 1.06 10.31 -9.39
C LEU A 174 2.11 9.21 -9.52
N ASP A 175 2.60 8.76 -8.38
CA ASP A 175 3.54 7.67 -8.26
C ASP A 175 2.79 6.33 -8.36
N ASP A 176 3.46 5.37 -8.97
CA ASP A 176 2.91 4.05 -9.25
C ASP A 176 2.53 3.35 -7.93
N ASP A 177 3.23 3.60 -6.82
CA ASP A 177 2.98 3.00 -5.51
C ASP A 177 1.63 3.42 -4.94
N LEU A 178 1.28 4.70 -5.08
CA LEU A 178 -0.02 5.22 -4.65
C LEU A 178 -1.14 4.52 -5.44
N LEU A 179 -0.97 4.37 -6.75
CA LEU A 179 -1.98 3.76 -7.60
C LEU A 179 -2.08 2.24 -7.36
N MET A 180 -0.95 1.55 -7.19
CA MET A 180 -0.89 0.13 -6.86
C MET A 180 -1.46 -0.22 -5.49
N LEU A 181 -1.69 0.78 -4.63
CA LEU A 181 -2.41 0.62 -3.37
C LEU A 181 -3.89 0.99 -3.51
N VAL A 182 -4.19 2.20 -4.00
CA VAL A 182 -5.56 2.75 -4.00
C VAL A 182 -6.46 2.06 -5.02
N VAL A 183 -5.96 1.77 -6.22
CA VAL A 183 -6.80 1.21 -7.29
C VAL A 183 -7.26 -0.22 -6.99
N PRO A 184 -6.38 -1.15 -6.57
CA PRO A 184 -6.82 -2.46 -6.12
C PRO A 184 -7.79 -2.40 -4.96
N LEU A 185 -7.53 -1.55 -3.96
CA LEU A 185 -8.45 -1.38 -2.83
C LEU A 185 -9.82 -0.87 -3.27
N ALA A 186 -9.88 0.09 -4.20
CA ALA A 186 -11.14 0.59 -4.74
C ALA A 186 -11.92 -0.53 -5.45
N VAL A 187 -11.25 -1.33 -6.29
CA VAL A 187 -11.89 -2.46 -7.00
C VAL A 187 -12.42 -3.50 -6.02
N LEU A 188 -11.60 -3.92 -5.05
CA LEU A 188 -12.00 -4.91 -4.04
C LEU A 188 -13.15 -4.40 -3.18
N THR A 189 -13.09 -3.14 -2.76
CA THR A 189 -14.14 -2.50 -1.97
C THR A 189 -15.45 -2.44 -2.73
N ALA A 190 -15.43 -2.01 -4.00
CA ALA A 190 -16.62 -1.98 -4.83
C ALA A 190 -17.26 -3.36 -4.96
N VAL A 191 -16.47 -4.41 -5.22
CA VAL A 191 -16.98 -5.79 -5.31
C VAL A 191 -17.53 -6.25 -3.96
N ALA A 192 -16.84 -5.97 -2.85
CA ALA A 192 -17.30 -6.36 -1.53
C ALA A 192 -18.62 -5.68 -1.13
N LEU A 193 -18.80 -4.41 -1.47
CA LEU A 193 -20.04 -3.65 -1.20
C LEU A 193 -21.19 -4.10 -2.09
N LEU A 194 -20.93 -4.42 -3.36
CA LEU A 194 -21.96 -4.84 -4.31
C LEU A 194 -22.46 -6.27 -4.07
N PHE A 195 -21.56 -7.18 -3.67
CA PHE A 195 -21.88 -8.61 -3.60
C PHE A 195 -21.91 -9.18 -2.18
N ALA A 196 -21.52 -8.40 -1.17
CA ALA A 196 -21.57 -8.77 0.25
C ALA A 196 -21.03 -10.19 0.52
N PRO A 197 -19.73 -10.46 0.27
CA PRO A 197 -19.16 -11.79 0.37
C PRO A 197 -19.39 -12.36 1.79
N PRO A 198 -19.94 -13.58 1.92
CA PRO A 198 -20.48 -14.10 3.18
C PRO A 198 -19.43 -14.45 4.25
N ALA A 199 -18.15 -14.21 3.97
CA ALA A 199 -17.06 -14.90 4.66
C ALA A 199 -15.88 -13.99 5.05
N LEU A 200 -16.10 -12.67 5.06
CA LEU A 200 -15.20 -11.71 5.71
C LEU A 200 -15.82 -11.29 7.06
N PRO A 201 -15.16 -11.55 8.20
CA PRO A 201 -15.66 -11.15 9.52
C PRO A 201 -15.65 -9.63 9.73
#